data_AF-A0A840YU82-F1
#
_entry.id   AF-A0A840YU82-F1
#
_cell.length_a   1.000
_cell.length_b   1.000
_cell.length_c   1.000
_cell.angle_alpha   90.00
_cell.angle_beta   90.00
_cell.angle_gamma   90.00
#
_symmetry.space_group_name_H-M   'P 1'
#
loop_
_entity.id
_entity.type
_entity.pdbx_description
1 polymer ?
#
loop_
_entity_poly.entity_id
_entity_poly.type
_entity_poly.pdbx_seq_one_letter_code
_entity_poly.pdbx_strand_id
1 'polypeptide(L)' 'MLALGCIFPVAFFIGGALLGAALGGNSGSIWGAIAGLVLGLAVPAVMFRALIAARKKR' A
#
# COMPACT_ATOMS: atom_id res chain seq x y z
N MET A 1 14.94 -3.62 9.71
CA MET A 1 14.61 -2.43 8.89
C MET A 1 13.72 -2.75 7.69
N LEU A 2 13.87 -3.90 7.01
CA LEU A 2 12.96 -4.31 5.91
C LEU A 2 11.48 -4.47 6.34
N ALA A 3 11.21 -4.96 7.56
CA ALA A 3 9.85 -5.24 8.02
C ALA A 3 8.94 -3.99 8.06
N LEU A 4 9.49 -2.81 8.34
CA LEU A 4 8.73 -1.55 8.35
C LEU A 4 8.20 -1.16 6.97
N GLY A 5 8.91 -1.53 5.89
CA GLY A 5 8.46 -1.28 4.52
C GLY A 5 7.26 -2.14 4.11
N CYS A 6 7.07 -3.30 4.75
CA CYS A 6 5.97 -4.23 4.46
C CYS A 6 4.74 -3.96 5.33
N ILE A 7 4.91 -3.35 6.51
CA ILE A 7 3.81 -3.05 7.43
C ILE A 7 2.82 -2.06 6.81
N PHE A 8 3.30 -1.03 6.11
CA PHE A 8 2.44 -0.03 5.47
C PHE A 8 1.52 -0.62 4.37
N PRO A 9 2.03 -1.39 3.40
CA PRO A 9 1.19 -2.08 2.42
C PRO A 9 0.12 -2.98 3.05
N VAL A 10 0.51 -3.76 4.07
CA VAL A 10 -0.39 -4.68 4.76
C VAL A 10 -1.46 -3.91 5.56
N ALA A 11 -1.07 -2.85 6.27
CA ALA A 11 -2.01 -2.02 7.03
C ALA A 11 -3.02 -1.31 6.11
N PHE A 12 -2.57 -0.75 4.99
CA PHE A 12 -3.46 -0.12 4.02
C PHE A 12 -4.36 -1.14 3.30
N PHE A 13 -3.87 -2.35 3.03
CA PHE A 13 -4.70 -3.44 2.49
C PHE A 13 -5.82 -3.83 3.45
N ILE A 14 -5.48 -4.09 4.72
CA ILE A 14 -6.46 -4.48 5.76
C ILE A 14 -7.44 -3.33 6.02
N GLY A 15 -6.93 -2.11 6.17
CA GLY A 15 -7.76 -0.92 6.36
C GLY A 15 -8.70 -0.67 5.19
N GLY A 16 -8.21 -0.78 3.95
CA GLY A 16 -9.02 -0.66 2.74
C GLY A 16 -10.09 -1.75 2.63
N ALA A 17 -9.76 -3.00 2.95
CA ALA A 17 -10.71 -4.11 2.96
C ALA A 17 -11.84 -3.89 3.98
N LEU A 18 -11.50 -3.43 5.19
CA LEU A 18 -12.47 -3.12 6.25
C LEU A 18 -13.37 -1.93 5.87
N LEU A 19 -12.79 -0.85 5.35
CA LEU A 19 -13.55 0.33 4.91
C LEU A 19 -14.49 -0.02 3.75
N GLY A 20 -13.98 -0.80 2.79
CA GLY A 20 -14.74 -1.29 1.66
C GLY A 20 -15.89 -2.21 2.09
N ALA A 21 -15.64 -3.10 3.05
CA ALA A 21 -16.66 -3.98 3.61
C ALA A 21 -17.79 -3.18 4.28
N ALA A 22 -17.44 -2.11 5.00
CA ALA A 22 -18.41 -1.25 5.66
C ALA A 22 -19.30 -0.47 4.67
N LEU A 23 -18.77 -0.09 3.51
CA LEU A 23 -19.47 0.75 2.52
C LEU A 23 -20.25 -0.05 1.47
N GLY A 24 -19.82 -1.28 1.15
CA GLY A 24 -20.37 -2.04 0.03
C GLY A 24 -20.46 -3.55 0.26
N GLY A 25 -20.35 -4.01 1.50
CA GLY A 25 -20.39 -5.43 1.84
C GLY A 25 -19.27 -6.23 1.16
N ASN A 26 -19.58 -7.42 0.66
CA ASN A 26 -18.57 -8.31 0.09
C ASN A 26 -17.92 -7.78 -1.20
N SER A 27 -18.67 -7.09 -2.06
CA SER A 27 -18.09 -6.46 -3.26
C SER A 27 -17.24 -5.25 -2.87
N GLY A 28 -17.68 -4.48 -1.87
CA GLY A 28 -16.94 -3.35 -1.35
C GLY A 28 -15.61 -3.76 -0.70
N SER A 29 -15.56 -4.88 0.02
CA SER A 29 -14.32 -5.35 0.66
C SER A 29 -13.23 -5.68 -0.37
N ILE A 30 -13.61 -6.27 -1.52
CA ILE A 30 -12.68 -6.59 -2.61
C ILE A 30 -12.11 -5.31 -3.21
N TRP A 31 -12.97 -4.36 -3.58
CA TRP A 31 -12.53 -3.09 -4.19
C TRP A 31 -11.75 -2.21 -3.20
N GLY A 32 -12.17 -2.18 -1.95
CA GLY A 32 -11.46 -1.48 -0.88
C GLY A 32 -10.08 -2.08 -0.59
N ALA A 33 -9.96 -3.41 -0.61
CA ALA A 33 -8.67 -4.09 -0.46
C ALA A 33 -7.71 -3.78 -1.62
N ILE A 34 -8.22 -3.80 -2.86
CA ILE A 34 -7.42 -3.45 -4.06
C ILE A 34 -6.94 -1.99 -3.98
N ALA A 35 -7.83 -1.05 -3.70
CA ALA A 35 -7.48 0.36 -3.54
C ALA A 35 -6.47 0.58 -2.40
N GLY A 36 -6.67 -0.10 -1.27
CA GLY A 36 -5.76 -0.11 -0.13
C GLY A 36 -4.37 -0.63 -0.51
N LEU A 37 -4.29 -1.72 -1.26
CA LEU A 37 -3.02 -2.30 -1.71
C LEU A 37 -2.28 -1.35 -2.67
N VAL A 38 -3.00 -0.75 -3.62
CA VAL A 38 -2.42 0.22 -4.58
C VAL A 38 -1.85 1.44 -3.85
N LEU A 39 -2.58 2.00 -2.89
CA LEU A 39 -2.10 3.11 -2.05
C LEU A 39 -0.92 2.68 -1.16
N GLY A 40 -0.99 1.48 -0.59
CA GLY A 40 0.06 0.88 0.22
C GLY A 40 1.37 0.66 -0.54
N LEU A 41 1.30 0.30 -1.84
CA LEU A 41 2.44 0.15 -2.73
C LEU A 41 3.09 1.48 -3.15
N ALA A 42 2.39 2.61 -3.02
CA ALA A 42 2.96 3.92 -3.32
C ALA A 42 4.16 4.23 -2.41
N VAL A 43 4.12 3.81 -1.14
CA VAL A 43 5.20 4.03 -0.16
C VAL A 43 6.52 3.35 -0.58
N PRO A 44 6.57 2.02 -0.82
CA PRO A 44 7.78 1.38 -1.32
C PRO A 44 8.17 1.89 -2.71
N ALA A 45 7.22 2.21 -3.60
CA ALA A 45 7.53 2.76 -4.91
C ALA A 45 8.29 4.11 -4.84
N VAL A 46 7.88 5.01 -3.94
CA VAL A 46 8.58 6.28 -3.68
C VAL A 46 9.96 6.02 -3.08
N MET A 47 10.08 5.08 -2.15
CA MET A 47 11.35 4.73 -1.52
C MET A 47 12.35 4.15 -2.54
N PHE A 48 11.90 3.25 -3.43
CA PHE A 48 12.72 2.74 -4.53
C PHE A 48 13.11 3.83 -5.52
N ARG A 49 12.20 4.75 -5.87
CA ARG A 49 12.53 5.92 -6.71
C ARG A 49 13.59 6.81 -6.08
N ALA A 50 13.49 7.09 -4.77
CA ALA A 50 14.47 7.88 -4.04
C ALA A 50 15.85 7.18 -4.01
N LEU A 51 15.89 5.86 -3.81
CA LEU A 51 17.11 5.05 -3.87
C LEU A 51 17.76 5.05 -5.26
N ILE A 52 16.96 4.89 -6.33
CA ILE A 52 17.46 4.94 -7.71
C ILE A 52 18.01 6.32 -8.03
N ALA A 53 17.29 7.39 -7.64
CA ALA A 53 17.75 8.77 -7.83
C ALA A 53 19.05 9.05 -7.06
N ALA A 54 19.16 8.57 -5.82
CA ALA A 54 20.37 8.69 -5.01
C ALA A 54 21.55 7.91 -5.61
N ARG A 55 21.32 6.73 -6.19
CA ARG A 55 22.35 5.94 -6.87
C ARG A 55 22.80 6.55 -8.19
N LYS A 56 21.91 7.22 -8.94
CA LYS A 56 22.25 7.89 -10.19
C LYS A 56 23.13 9.14 -9.97
N LYS A 57 23.21 9.64 -8.73
CA LYS A 57 23.99 10.83 -8.37
C LYS A 57 25.40 10.51 -7.86
N ARG A 58 25.75 9.23 -7.67
CA ARG A 58 27.14 8.77 -7.45
C ARG A 58 27.73 8.30 -8.76
#